data_AF-A0A931CB18-F1
#
_entry.id   AF-A0A931CB18-F1
#
_cell.length_a   1.000
_cell.length_b   1.000
_cell.length_c   1.000
_cell.angle_alpha   90.00
_cell.angle_beta   90.00
_cell.angle_gamma   90.00
#
_symmetry.space_group_name_H-M   'P 1'
#
loop_
_entity.id
_entity.type
_entity.pdbx_description
1 polymer ?
#
loop_
_entity_poly.entity_id
_entity_poly.type
_entity_poly.pdbx_seq_one_letter_code
_entity_poly.pdbx_strand_id
1 'polypeptide(L)'
;MTATRSSGASNRVLGSLTILLILADAAFIVICSIVWRAYRDGSIAAADAAAFTLLGVSAAVSAAILAVAATALFRGARGDRLAQAATGLAGLRLVGLAVAVAVIAVTLGFSAVAGPAETFAIILAGGEALAVLLATGVALRRTRHAG
;
A
#
# COMPACT_ATOMS: atom_id res chain seq x y z
N MET A 1 -5.09 37.26 7.07
CA MET A 1 -5.94 36.22 7.70
C MET A 1 -6.59 35.27 6.66
N THR A 2 -5.94 35.02 5.51
CA THR A 2 -6.50 34.29 4.35
C THR A 2 -5.89 32.89 4.14
N ALA A 3 -4.84 32.52 4.88
CA ALA A 3 -4.08 31.27 4.67
C ALA A 3 -4.78 29.99 5.16
N THR A 4 -5.76 30.09 6.07
CA THR A 4 -6.40 28.92 6.68
C THR A 4 -7.42 28.23 5.77
N ARG A 5 -8.08 28.96 4.86
CA ARG A 5 -9.07 28.37 3.93
C ARG A 5 -8.42 27.52 2.82
N SER A 6 -7.23 27.88 2.34
CA SER A 6 -6.55 27.12 1.28
C SER A 6 -6.00 25.78 1.78
N SER A 7 -5.52 25.71 3.02
CA SER A 7 -5.00 24.48 3.64
C SER A 7 -6.10 23.42 3.80
N GLY A 8 -7.31 23.82 4.21
CA GLY A 8 -8.45 22.92 4.33
C GLY A 8 -8.93 22.34 2.98
N ALA A 9 -8.95 23.14 1.92
CA ALA A 9 -9.29 22.66 0.58
C ALA A 9 -8.21 21.71 0.02
N SER A 10 -6.93 22.05 0.20
CA SER A 10 -5.80 21.21 -0.22
C SER A 10 -5.80 19.83 0.47
N ASN A 11 -6.12 19.78 1.77
CA ASN A 11 -6.17 18.51 2.50
C ASN A 11 -7.35 17.63 2.05
N ARG A 12 -8.48 18.22 1.63
CA ARG A 12 -9.60 17.45 1.06
C ARG A 12 -9.25 16.86 -0.30
N VAL A 13 -8.55 17.60 -1.16
CA VAL A 13 -8.07 17.08 -2.45
C VAL A 13 -7.10 15.92 -2.22
N LEU A 14 -6.13 16.08 -1.32
CA LEU A 14 -5.22 14.99 -0.96
C LEU A 14 -5.96 13.78 -0.40
N GLY A 15 -6.91 13.99 0.53
CA GLY A 15 -7.74 12.92 1.08
C GLY A 15 -8.56 12.21 -0.01
N SER A 16 -9.11 12.93 -0.98
CA SER A 16 -9.84 12.34 -2.11
C SER A 16 -8.94 11.52 -3.03
N LEU A 17 -7.71 11.99 -3.30
CA LEU A 17 -6.71 11.22 -4.04
C LEU A 17 -6.30 9.95 -3.27
N THR A 18 -6.16 10.04 -1.95
CA THR A 18 -5.90 8.87 -1.10
C THR A 18 -7.06 7.87 -1.17
N ILE A 19 -8.32 8.32 -1.21
CA ILE A 19 -9.48 7.45 -1.41
C ILE A 19 -9.44 6.77 -2.78
N LEU A 20 -9.08 7.49 -3.85
CA LEU A 20 -8.94 6.89 -5.18
C LEU A 20 -7.88 5.79 -5.21
N LEU A 21 -6.76 5.99 -4.51
CA LEU A 21 -5.74 4.96 -4.36
C LEU A 21 -6.25 3.73 -3.60
N ILE A 22 -7.04 3.92 -2.53
CA ILE A 22 -7.69 2.80 -1.82
C ILE A 22 -8.62 2.02 -2.76
N LEU A 23 -9.36 2.70 -3.65
CA LEU A 23 -10.23 2.03 -4.62
C LEU A 23 -9.43 1.25 -5.67
N ALA A 24 -8.28 1.77 -6.11
CA ALA A 24 -7.38 1.06 -6.99
C ALA A 24 -6.83 -0.21 -6.31
N ASP A 25 -6.40 -0.11 -5.05
CA ASP A 25 -5.94 -1.27 -4.27
C ASP A 25 -7.06 -2.30 -4.08
N ALA A 26 -8.29 -1.84 -3.79
CA ALA A 26 -9.45 -2.71 -3.67
C ALA A 26 -9.75 -3.47 -4.97
N ALA A 27 -9.65 -2.83 -6.12
CA ALA A 27 -9.79 -3.50 -7.41
C ALA A 27 -8.69 -4.55 -7.61
N PHE A 28 -7.45 -4.26 -7.20
CA PHE A 28 -6.35 -5.20 -7.27
C PHE A 28 -6.56 -6.42 -6.36
N ILE A 29 -7.07 -6.22 -5.14
CA ILE A 29 -7.44 -7.30 -4.21
C ILE A 29 -8.50 -8.22 -4.84
N VAL A 30 -9.52 -7.65 -5.50
CA VAL A 30 -10.56 -8.42 -6.19
C VAL A 30 -9.96 -9.28 -7.30
N ILE A 31 -9.09 -8.70 -8.15
CA ILE A 31 -8.42 -9.45 -9.23
C ILE A 31 -7.59 -10.61 -8.64
N CYS A 32 -6.80 -10.34 -7.61
CA CYS A 32 -5.97 -11.38 -6.98
C CYS A 32 -6.82 -12.46 -6.30
N SER A 33 -7.98 -12.10 -5.74
CA SER A 33 -8.92 -13.06 -5.15
C SER A 33 -9.56 -13.98 -6.20
N ILE A 34 -9.83 -13.47 -7.40
CA ILE A 34 -10.32 -14.27 -8.53
C ILE A 34 -9.24 -15.29 -8.95
N VAL A 35 -7.99 -14.86 -9.05
CA VAL A 35 -6.86 -15.76 -9.38
C VAL A 35 -6.68 -16.83 -8.30
N TRP A 36 -6.74 -16.46 -7.02
CA TRP A 36 -6.67 -17.40 -5.91
C TRP A 36 -7.79 -18.45 -5.97
N ARG A 37 -9.01 -18.04 -6.33
CA ARG A 37 -10.13 -18.95 -6.54
C ARG A 37 -9.88 -19.90 -7.70
N ALA A 38 -9.40 -19.39 -8.83
CA ALA A 38 -9.03 -20.21 -9.99
C ALA A 38 -7.98 -21.28 -9.63
N TYR A 39 -7.00 -20.94 -8.79
CA TYR A 39 -6.02 -21.89 -8.26
C TYR A 39 -6.68 -22.96 -7.38
N ARG A 40 -7.54 -22.55 -6.43
CA ARG A 40 -8.27 -23.47 -5.54
C ARG A 40 -9.17 -24.44 -6.32
N ASP A 41 -9.69 -24.00 -7.46
CA ASP A 41 -10.51 -24.80 -8.36
C ASP A 41 -9.66 -25.69 -9.31
N GLY A 42 -8.33 -25.65 -9.20
CA GLY A 42 -7.39 -26.46 -9.99
C GLY A 42 -7.22 -26.00 -11.45
N SER A 43 -7.71 -24.80 -11.78
CA SER A 43 -7.70 -24.28 -13.16
C SER A 43 -6.38 -23.61 -13.58
N ILE A 44 -5.52 -23.27 -12.62
CA ILE A 44 -4.18 -22.69 -12.84
C ILE A 44 -3.15 -23.33 -11.91
N ALA A 45 -1.87 -23.27 -12.27
CA ALA A 45 -0.80 -23.82 -11.45
C ALA A 45 -0.50 -22.94 -10.22
N ALA A 46 0.05 -23.55 -9.17
CA ALA A 46 0.44 -22.84 -7.95
C ALA A 46 1.49 -21.75 -8.20
N ALA A 47 2.41 -21.98 -9.14
CA ALA A 47 3.43 -21.01 -9.54
C ALA A 47 2.80 -19.74 -10.11
N ASP A 48 1.78 -19.89 -10.96
CA ASP A 48 1.07 -18.76 -11.56
C ASP A 48 0.32 -17.95 -10.51
N ALA A 49 -0.24 -18.59 -9.47
CA ALA A 49 -1.01 -17.93 -8.42
C ALA A 49 -0.14 -17.20 -7.38
N ALA A 50 1.11 -17.61 -7.19
CA ALA A 50 1.99 -17.10 -6.13
C ALA A 50 2.23 -15.58 -6.24
N ALA A 51 2.56 -15.10 -7.45
CA ALA A 51 2.81 -13.68 -7.72
C ALA A 51 1.56 -12.82 -7.43
N PHE A 52 0.37 -13.28 -7.82
CA PHE A 52 -0.89 -12.57 -7.54
C PHE A 52 -1.26 -12.59 -6.07
N THR A 53 -0.90 -13.64 -5.33
CA THR A 53 -1.17 -13.70 -3.90
C THR A 53 -0.32 -12.66 -3.15
N LEU A 54 0.97 -12.56 -3.50
CA LEU A 54 1.87 -11.55 -2.94
C LEU A 54 1.39 -10.11 -3.26
N LEU A 55 0.99 -9.88 -4.50
CA LEU A 55 0.42 -8.61 -4.95
C LEU A 55 -0.90 -8.26 -4.25
N GLY A 56 -1.80 -9.22 -4.11
CA GLY A 56 -3.09 -9.02 -3.42
C GLY A 56 -2.92 -8.69 -1.95
N VAL A 57 -2.00 -9.37 -1.25
CA VAL A 57 -1.67 -9.07 0.15
C VAL A 57 -1.01 -7.69 0.26
N SER A 58 -0.09 -7.36 -0.64
CA SER A 58 0.55 -6.04 -0.71
C SER A 58 -0.49 -4.92 -0.84
N ALA A 59 -1.42 -5.06 -1.79
CA ALA A 59 -2.50 -4.11 -2.01
C ALA A 59 -3.45 -4.00 -0.81
N ALA A 60 -3.79 -5.11 -0.14
CA ALA A 60 -4.59 -5.08 1.07
C ALA A 60 -3.93 -4.28 2.19
N VAL A 61 -2.62 -4.44 2.37
CA VAL A 61 -1.86 -3.66 3.36
C VAL A 61 -1.78 -2.18 2.95
N SER A 62 -1.59 -1.86 1.66
CA SER A 62 -1.68 -0.48 1.16
C SER A 62 -2.99 0.18 1.51
N ALA A 63 -4.11 -0.48 1.15
CA ALA A 63 -5.44 0.06 1.33
C ALA A 63 -5.70 0.41 2.80
N ALA A 64 -5.28 -0.46 3.73
CA ALA A 64 -5.40 -0.21 5.16
C ALA A 64 -4.58 1.00 5.61
N ILE A 65 -3.32 1.10 5.20
CA ILE A 65 -2.43 2.22 5.57
C ILE A 65 -2.97 3.54 5.00
N LEU A 66 -3.38 3.53 3.73
CA LEU A 66 -3.96 4.69 3.06
C LEU A 66 -5.29 5.11 3.69
N ALA A 67 -6.13 4.17 4.15
CA ALA A 67 -7.35 4.50 4.87
C ALA A 67 -7.07 5.25 6.18
N VAL A 68 -6.04 4.83 6.94
CA VAL A 68 -5.60 5.54 8.15
C VAL A 68 -5.06 6.93 7.80
N ALA A 69 -4.28 7.05 6.73
CA ALA A 69 -3.73 8.32 6.25
C ALA A 69 -4.82 9.30 5.77
N ALA A 70 -5.80 8.82 5.00
CA ALA A 70 -6.96 9.59 4.57
C ALA A 70 -7.75 10.10 5.79
N THR A 71 -7.98 9.21 6.77
CA THR A 71 -8.65 9.58 8.03
C THR A 71 -7.87 10.68 8.77
N ALA A 72 -6.54 10.60 8.79
CA ALA A 72 -5.69 11.64 9.39
C ALA A 72 -5.85 12.99 8.66
N LEU A 73 -5.82 12.98 7.32
CA LEU A 73 -5.99 14.17 6.48
C LEU A 73 -7.35 14.86 6.71
N PHE A 74 -8.44 14.09 6.77
CA PHE A 74 -9.78 14.64 7.05
C PHE A 74 -9.91 15.22 8.46
N ARG A 75 -9.13 14.74 9.43
CA ARG A 75 -9.11 15.24 10.81
C ARG A 75 -8.18 16.43 11.02
N GLY A 76 -7.36 16.80 10.04
CA GLY A 76 -6.43 17.93 10.11
C GLY A 76 -5.46 17.80 11.29
N ALA A 77 -5.27 18.86 12.08
CA ALA A 77 -4.34 18.87 13.21
C ALA A 77 -4.62 17.76 14.26
N ARG A 78 -5.89 17.36 14.44
CA ARG A 78 -6.27 16.27 15.34
C ARG A 78 -5.87 14.88 14.82
N GLY A 79 -5.47 14.78 13.55
CA GLY A 79 -5.07 13.56 12.87
C GLY A 79 -3.60 13.19 13.03
N ASP A 80 -2.77 14.00 13.71
CA ASP A 80 -1.30 13.81 13.70
C ASP A 80 -0.84 12.42 14.15
N ARG A 81 -1.43 11.88 15.23
CA ARG A 81 -1.09 10.52 15.71
C ARG A 81 -1.44 9.44 14.68
N LEU A 82 -2.53 9.60 13.93
CA LEU A 82 -2.93 8.67 12.87
C LEU A 82 -1.98 8.77 11.68
N ALA A 83 -1.55 9.97 11.31
CA ALA A 83 -0.56 10.17 10.25
C ALA A 83 0.81 9.57 10.63
N GLN A 84 1.23 9.70 11.89
CA GLN A 84 2.45 9.07 12.42
C GLN A 84 2.35 7.54 12.36
N ALA A 85 1.23 6.98 12.82
CA ALA A 85 1.00 5.54 12.75
C ALA A 85 0.99 5.03 11.30
N ALA A 86 0.30 5.72 10.38
CA ALA A 86 0.27 5.35 8.97
C ALA A 86 1.67 5.39 8.33
N THR A 87 2.46 6.42 8.63
CA THR A 87 3.84 6.54 8.14
C THR A 87 4.73 5.43 8.70
N GLY A 88 4.60 5.12 10.00
CA GLY A 88 5.31 4.02 10.65
C GLY A 88 4.96 2.67 10.05
N LEU A 89 3.67 2.40 9.80
CA LEU A 89 3.21 1.18 9.13
C LEU A 89 3.69 1.09 7.68
N ALA A 90 3.72 2.20 6.95
CA ALA A 90 4.28 2.25 5.60
C ALA A 90 5.79 1.91 5.59
N GLY A 91 6.54 2.44 6.56
CA GLY A 91 7.95 2.09 6.75
C GLY A 91 8.15 0.62 7.11
N LEU A 92 7.36 0.11 8.06
CA LEU A 92 7.38 -1.31 8.46
C LEU A 92 7.07 -2.23 7.27
N ARG A 93 6.12 -1.85 6.42
CA ARG A 93 5.75 -2.61 5.23
C ARG A 93 6.91 -2.73 4.25
N LEU A 94 7.69 -1.67 4.00
CA LEU A 94 8.86 -1.76 3.12
C LEU A 94 9.89 -2.76 3.65
N VAL A 95 10.16 -2.73 4.95
CA VAL A 95 11.04 -3.71 5.60
C VAL A 95 10.44 -5.11 5.50
N GLY A 96 9.14 -5.24 5.77
CA GLY A 96 8.41 -6.50 5.67
C GLY A 96 8.43 -7.11 4.27
N LEU A 97 8.34 -6.28 3.22
CA LEU A 97 8.45 -6.71 1.83
C LEU A 97 9.85 -7.26 1.54
N ALA A 98 10.90 -6.54 1.96
CA ALA A 98 12.28 -7.01 1.79
C ALA A 98 12.54 -8.33 2.53
N VAL A 99 12.03 -8.45 3.77
CA VAL A 99 12.12 -9.68 4.57
C VAL A 99 11.34 -10.82 3.90
N ALA A 100 10.13 -10.57 3.40
CA ALA A 100 9.33 -11.57 2.72
C ALA A 100 10.03 -12.11 1.47
N VAL A 101 10.60 -11.23 0.64
CA VAL A 101 11.39 -11.63 -0.54
C VAL A 101 12.61 -12.46 -0.13
N ALA A 102 13.34 -12.03 0.90
CA ALA A 102 14.49 -12.79 1.41
C ALA A 102 14.09 -14.18 1.93
N VAL A 103 12.99 -14.27 2.70
CA VAL A 103 12.47 -15.54 3.21
C VAL A 103 12.04 -16.45 2.06
N ILE A 104 11.35 -15.94 1.05
CA ILE A 104 10.97 -16.71 -0.14
C ILE A 104 12.21 -17.23 -0.87
N ALA A 105 13.21 -16.37 -1.10
CA ALA A 105 14.45 -16.78 -1.76
C ALA A 105 15.21 -17.86 -0.99
N VAL A 106 15.23 -17.79 0.34
CA VAL A 106 15.90 -18.77 1.21
C VAL A 106 15.12 -20.09 1.29
N THR A 107 13.78 -20.03 1.36
CA THR A 107 12.93 -21.22 1.58
C THR A 107 12.59 -21.98 0.31
N LEU A 108 12.37 -21.27 -0.81
CA LEU A 108 11.94 -21.83 -2.08
C LEU A 108 13.04 -21.78 -3.16
N GLY A 109 14.17 -21.15 -2.85
CA GLY A 109 15.31 -20.98 -3.75
C GLY A 109 15.24 -19.68 -4.56
N PHE A 110 16.39 -19.21 -5.04
CA PHE A 110 16.49 -17.97 -5.84
C PHE A 110 15.66 -18.00 -7.12
N SER A 111 15.41 -19.18 -7.69
CA SER A 111 14.55 -19.34 -8.86
C SER A 111 13.10 -18.89 -8.61
N ALA A 112 12.63 -18.94 -7.36
CA ALA A 112 11.29 -18.51 -6.97
C ALA A 112 11.12 -16.98 -6.86
N VAL A 113 12.19 -16.20 -7.04
CA VAL A 113 12.16 -14.72 -7.06
C VAL A 113 12.81 -14.13 -8.32
N ALA A 114 13.53 -14.95 -9.08
CA ALA A 114 14.26 -14.54 -10.29
C ALA A 114 13.46 -14.73 -11.59
N GLY A 115 12.23 -15.23 -11.52
CA GLY A 115 11.35 -15.32 -12.68
C GLY A 115 10.78 -13.94 -13.07
N PRO A 116 10.36 -13.76 -14.34
CA PRO A 116 9.90 -12.47 -14.82
C PRO A 116 8.61 -11.99 -14.15
N ALA A 117 7.69 -12.91 -13.82
CA ALA A 117 6.44 -12.57 -13.13
C ALA A 117 6.68 -12.17 -11.67
N GLU A 118 7.60 -12.87 -11.00
CA GLU A 118 7.99 -12.66 -9.61
C GLU A 118 8.76 -11.35 -9.48
N THR A 119 9.71 -11.10 -10.38
CA THR A 119 10.46 -9.85 -10.45
C THR A 119 9.51 -8.68 -10.70
N PHE A 120 8.55 -8.82 -11.62
CA PHE A 120 7.53 -7.81 -11.87
C PHE A 120 6.67 -7.54 -10.63
N ALA A 121 6.21 -8.60 -9.95
CA ALA A 121 5.42 -8.48 -8.73
C ALA A 121 6.20 -7.77 -7.60
N ILE A 122 7.48 -8.09 -7.43
CA ILE A 122 8.36 -7.45 -6.44
C ILE A 122 8.57 -5.97 -6.76
N ILE A 123 8.85 -5.63 -8.03
CA ILE A 123 9.03 -4.24 -8.46
C ILE A 123 7.74 -3.44 -8.26
N LEU A 124 6.60 -4.01 -8.64
CA LEU A 124 5.30 -3.35 -8.49
C LEU A 124 4.95 -3.14 -7.01
N ALA A 125 5.09 -4.16 -6.18
CA ALA A 125 4.87 -4.07 -4.74
C ALA A 125 5.83 -3.07 -4.05
N GLY A 126 7.09 -3.03 -4.50
CA GLY A 126 8.08 -2.07 -4.01
C GLY A 126 7.72 -0.64 -4.38
N GLY A 127 7.36 -0.40 -5.64
CA GLY A 127 6.91 0.91 -6.13
C GLY A 127 5.65 1.39 -5.40
N GLU A 128 4.69 0.50 -5.20
CA GLU A 128 3.47 0.76 -4.44
C GLU A 128 3.77 1.11 -2.98
N ALA A 129 4.61 0.33 -2.31
CA ALA A 129 5.01 0.58 -0.93
C ALA A 129 5.74 1.94 -0.77
N LEU A 130 6.59 2.31 -1.73
CA LEU A 130 7.22 3.64 -1.77
C LEU A 130 6.20 4.75 -1.98
N ALA A 131 5.23 4.58 -2.89
CA ALA A 131 4.18 5.56 -3.12
C ALA A 131 3.33 5.77 -1.85
N VAL A 132 2.99 4.69 -1.14
CA VAL A 132 2.26 4.77 0.15
C VAL A 132 3.11 5.47 1.22
N LEU A 133 4.41 5.20 1.30
CA LEU A 133 5.30 5.90 2.24
C LEU A 133 5.36 7.40 1.94
N LEU A 134 5.44 7.78 0.67
CA LEU A 134 5.42 9.19 0.27
C LEU A 134 4.08 9.84 0.60
N ALA A 135 2.96 9.20 0.30
CA ALA A 135 1.61 9.71 0.60
C ALA A 135 1.39 9.90 2.11
N THR A 136 1.79 8.92 2.92
CA THR A 136 1.70 9.00 4.39
C THR A 136 2.64 10.06 4.97
N GLY A 137 3.86 10.20 4.43
CA GLY A 137 4.79 11.26 4.80
C GLY A 137 4.26 12.67 4.48
N VAL A 138 3.60 12.84 3.34
CA VAL A 138 2.91 14.10 2.99
C VAL A 138 1.77 14.37 3.97
N ALA A 139 0.96 13.36 4.29
CA ALA A 139 -0.11 13.49 5.26
C ALA A 139 0.43 13.93 6.63
N LEU A 140 1.52 13.33 7.11
CA LEU A 140 2.15 13.68 8.38
C LEU A 140 2.66 15.13 8.41
N ARG A 141 3.33 15.59 7.35
CA ARG A 141 3.77 16.99 7.27
C ARG A 141 2.58 17.94 7.32
N ARG A 142 1.48 17.59 6.63
CA ARG A 142 0.26 18.42 6.58
C ARG A 142 -0.49 18.45 7.92
N THR A 143 -0.51 17.36 8.68
CA THR A 143 -1.15 17.33 10.01
C THR A 143 -0.34 18.10 11.05
N ARG A 144 1.00 18.07 10.98
CA ARG A 144 1.88 18.82 11.90
C ARG A 144 1.83 20.32 11.74
N HIS A 145 1.71 20.82 10.51
CA HIS A 145 1.68 22.27 10.23
C HIS A 145 0.25 22.88 10.27
N ALA A 146 -0.76 22.10 10.66
CA ALA A 146 -2.14 22.57 10.76
C ALA A 146 -2.56 22.99 12.19
N GLY A 147 -1.72 22.73 13.19
CA GLY A 147 -1.86 23.22 14.57
C GLY A 147 -0.96 24.41 14.82
#